data_AF-A0A3E2SYB9-F1
#
_entry.id   AF-A0A3E2SYB9-F1
#
_cell.length_a   1.000
_cell.length_b   1.000
_cell.length_c   1.000
_cell.angle_alpha   90.00
_cell.angle_beta   90.00
_cell.angle_gamma   90.00
#
_symmetry.space_group_name_H-M   'P 1'
#
loop_
_entity.id
_entity.type
_entity.pdbx_description
1 polymer ?
#
loop_
_entity_poly.entity_id
_entity_poly.type
_entity_poly.pdbx_seq_one_letter_code
_entity_poly.pdbx_strand_id
1 'polypeptide(L)'
;MKKNIARNPLWPDWYNGKKIDEVQFGRAFLEQWPLKCVNGTLYTLDGPVEDESEIKQRILENIEEYVTSGLSKKVTNILETIKLLAFSDPFPIEQDCIHLQNGVYHLPDGSFQESRLFCQNRLSVKYDPKAATPDRWLTFLHELLDDADIPTLQEYLGYCLIPSTKGQKMMIIVGRGGEGKSRIGLVLKRLMGDAASNGSVQKVENNRFARADLERRLLMIDDDMDMNALPKTNYIKTIVTA
;
A
#
# COMPACT_ATOMS: atom_id res chain seq x y z
N MET A 1 -23.75 -24.01 42.77
CA MET A 1 -24.03 -24.74 41.51
C MET A 1 -24.27 -23.75 40.40
N LYS A 2 -23.30 -23.53 39.49
CA LYS A 2 -23.55 -22.75 38.27
C LYS A 2 -24.42 -23.62 37.36
N LYS A 3 -25.67 -23.21 37.09
CA LYS A 3 -26.49 -23.85 36.06
C LYS A 3 -25.72 -23.72 34.74
N ASN A 4 -25.21 -24.83 34.23
CA ASN A 4 -24.76 -24.93 32.84
C ASN A 4 -26.01 -24.78 31.97
N ILE A 5 -26.33 -23.54 31.61
CA ILE A 5 -27.31 -23.25 30.57
C ILE A 5 -26.67 -23.78 29.29
N ALA A 6 -27.29 -24.81 28.69
CA ALA A 6 -26.85 -25.33 27.41
C ALA A 6 -26.84 -24.18 26.40
N ARG A 7 -25.72 -24.00 25.70
CA ARG A 7 -25.55 -22.94 24.70
C ARG A 7 -26.57 -23.14 23.58
N ASN A 8 -27.24 -22.07 23.17
CA ASN A 8 -28.12 -22.10 22.02
C ASN A 8 -27.29 -22.39 20.76
N PRO A 9 -27.54 -23.49 20.03
CA PRO A 9 -26.76 -23.86 18.85
C PRO A 9 -26.90 -22.88 17.67
N LEU A 10 -27.90 -22.00 17.72
CA LEU A 10 -28.09 -20.93 16.72
C LEU A 10 -27.19 -19.72 16.97
N TRP A 11 -26.55 -19.61 18.13
CA TRP A 11 -25.65 -18.50 18.42
C TRP A 11 -24.23 -18.78 17.92
N PRO A 12 -23.53 -17.76 17.42
CA PRO A 12 -22.13 -17.89 17.05
C PRO A 12 -21.27 -18.26 18.26
N ASP A 13 -20.11 -18.87 18.00
CA ASP A 13 -19.19 -19.38 19.04
C ASP A 13 -18.77 -18.32 20.05
N TRP A 14 -18.61 -17.10 19.57
CA TRP A 14 -18.22 -15.95 20.37
C TRP A 14 -19.36 -15.32 21.19
N TYR A 15 -20.60 -15.83 21.16
CA TYR A 15 -21.72 -15.28 21.92
C TYR A 15 -22.39 -16.31 22.84
N ASN A 16 -22.61 -15.92 24.10
CA ASN A 16 -23.21 -16.78 25.13
C ASN A 16 -24.60 -16.35 25.61
N GLY A 17 -25.29 -15.46 24.87
CA GLY A 17 -26.60 -14.93 25.26
C GLY A 17 -26.56 -13.72 26.19
N LYS A 18 -25.37 -13.33 26.64
CA LYS A 18 -25.18 -12.18 27.54
C LYS A 18 -24.00 -11.30 27.14
N LYS A 19 -22.92 -11.90 26.67
CA LYS A 19 -21.68 -11.21 26.34
C LYS A 19 -21.07 -11.77 25.06
N ILE A 20 -20.41 -10.88 24.34
CA ILE A 20 -19.50 -11.22 23.24
C ILE A 20 -18.11 -11.50 23.85
N ASP A 21 -17.58 -12.68 23.56
CA ASP A 21 -16.17 -13.02 23.72
C ASP A 21 -15.39 -12.34 22.59
N GLU A 22 -14.71 -11.24 22.93
CA GLU A 22 -13.99 -10.41 21.96
C GLU A 22 -12.81 -11.16 21.30
N VAL A 23 -12.23 -12.14 22.01
CA VAL A 23 -11.11 -12.93 21.48
C VAL A 23 -11.60 -13.94 20.45
N GLN A 24 -12.68 -14.67 20.78
CA GLN A 24 -13.27 -15.61 19.83
C GLN A 24 -13.87 -14.88 18.62
N PHE A 25 -14.52 -13.73 18.84
CA PHE A 25 -15.01 -12.88 17.76
C PHE A 25 -13.85 -12.45 16.86
N GLY A 26 -12.78 -11.90 17.45
CA GLY A 26 -11.64 -11.39 16.70
C GLY A 26 -10.94 -12.48 15.87
N ARG A 27 -10.83 -13.70 16.39
CA ARG A 27 -10.30 -14.85 15.63
C ARG A 27 -11.19 -15.23 14.44
N ALA A 28 -12.49 -15.39 14.67
CA ALA A 28 -13.45 -15.68 13.61
C ALA A 28 -13.49 -14.57 12.55
N PHE A 29 -13.40 -13.31 12.98
CA PHE A 29 -13.32 -12.15 12.09
C PHE A 29 -12.06 -12.20 11.22
N LEU A 30 -10.90 -12.51 11.79
CA LEU A 30 -9.62 -12.58 11.06
C LEU A 30 -9.52 -13.79 10.11
N GLU A 31 -10.24 -14.88 10.39
CA GLU A 31 -10.36 -16.02 9.47
C GLU A 31 -11.13 -15.64 8.20
N GLN A 32 -12.19 -14.85 8.35
CA GLN A 32 -12.99 -14.38 7.22
C GLN A 32 -12.36 -13.18 6.50
N TRP A 33 -11.71 -12.29 7.26
CA TRP A 33 -11.11 -11.04 6.80
C TRP A 33 -9.67 -10.96 7.30
N PRO A 34 -8.71 -11.55 6.57
CA PRO A 34 -7.31 -11.53 6.98
C PRO A 34 -6.78 -10.10 7.11
N LEU A 35 -6.34 -9.75 8.31
CA LEU A 35 -5.68 -8.49 8.62
C LEU A 35 -4.38 -8.73 9.37
N LYS A 36 -3.46 -7.79 9.24
CA LYS A 36 -2.23 -7.71 10.04
C LYS A 36 -2.11 -6.34 10.67
N CYS A 37 -1.59 -6.25 11.88
CA CYS A 37 -1.35 -5.00 12.59
C CYS A 37 0.15 -4.83 12.78
N VAL A 38 0.73 -3.82 12.12
CA VAL A 38 2.15 -3.48 12.21
C VAL A 38 2.24 -2.05 12.75
N ASN A 39 2.92 -1.87 13.89
CA ASN A 39 3.08 -0.57 14.55
C ASN A 39 1.76 0.20 14.76
N GLY A 40 0.66 -0.51 15.02
CA GLY A 40 -0.67 0.07 15.23
C GLY A 40 -1.46 0.37 13.94
N THR A 41 -0.85 0.26 12.76
CA THR A 41 -1.55 0.34 11.47
C THR A 41 -2.06 -1.04 11.07
N LEU A 42 -3.35 -1.13 10.73
CA LEU A 42 -3.91 -2.33 10.12
C LEU A 42 -3.56 -2.41 8.64
N TYR A 43 -3.34 -3.62 8.15
CA TYR A 43 -3.05 -3.94 6.76
C TYR A 43 -4.03 -5.00 6.29
N THR A 44 -4.62 -4.75 5.12
CA THR A 44 -5.27 -5.79 4.32
C THR A 44 -4.24 -6.40 3.37
N LEU A 45 -4.67 -7.35 2.54
CA LEU A 45 -3.85 -7.80 1.42
C LEU A 45 -3.56 -6.68 0.41
N ASP A 46 -4.40 -5.65 0.34
CA ASP A 46 -4.29 -4.55 -0.63
C ASP A 46 -3.42 -3.39 -0.16
N GLY A 47 -3.05 -3.36 1.13
CA GLY A 47 -2.16 -2.34 1.68
C GLY A 47 -2.58 -1.86 3.07
N PRO A 48 -1.99 -0.76 3.56
CA PRO A 48 -2.36 -0.16 4.84
C PRO A 48 -3.81 0.35 4.80
N VAL A 49 -4.50 0.20 5.93
CA VAL A 49 -5.83 0.74 6.16
C VAL A 49 -5.67 2.18 6.64
N GLU A 50 -5.96 3.15 5.75
CA GLU A 50 -5.94 4.57 6.10
C GLU A 50 -7.18 4.99 6.91
N ASP A 51 -8.34 4.39 6.62
CA ASP A 51 -9.60 4.61 7.35
C ASP A 51 -10.19 3.28 7.86
N GLU A 52 -10.31 3.18 9.18
CA GLU A 52 -10.86 2.00 9.86
C GLU A 52 -12.39 1.91 9.82
N SER A 53 -13.08 2.89 9.22
CA SER A 53 -14.54 2.96 9.18
C SER A 53 -15.18 1.72 8.54
N GLU A 54 -14.59 1.19 7.47
CA GLU A 54 -15.09 -0.04 6.83
C GLU A 54 -14.99 -1.25 7.78
N ILE A 55 -13.89 -1.35 8.53
CA ILE A 55 -13.68 -2.43 9.50
C ILE A 55 -14.68 -2.29 10.66
N LYS A 56 -14.90 -1.06 11.15
CA LYS A 56 -15.90 -0.76 12.19
C LYS A 56 -17.31 -1.12 11.74
N GLN A 57 -17.66 -0.79 10.49
CA GLN A 57 -18.95 -1.14 9.89
C GLN A 57 -19.13 -2.66 9.79
N ARG A 58 -18.09 -3.40 9.38
CA ARG A 58 -18.15 -4.87 9.35
C ARG A 58 -18.29 -5.48 10.73
N ILE A 59 -17.58 -4.95 11.73
CA ILE A 59 -17.73 -5.39 13.13
C ILE A 59 -19.17 -5.14 13.59
N LEU A 60 -19.72 -3.96 13.29
CA LEU A 60 -21.09 -3.57 13.63
C LEU A 60 -22.11 -4.56 13.08
N GLU A 61 -22.05 -4.85 11.77
CA GLU A 61 -22.95 -5.79 11.08
C GLU A 61 -22.95 -7.19 11.69
N ASN A 62 -21.81 -7.63 12.24
CA ASN A 62 -21.72 -8.95 12.87
C ASN A 62 -22.30 -8.99 14.29
N ILE A 63 -22.42 -7.85 14.98
CA ILE A 63 -22.76 -7.82 16.42
C ILE A 63 -24.07 -7.10 16.73
N GLU A 64 -24.67 -6.38 15.77
CA GLU A 64 -25.83 -5.52 16.00
C GLU A 64 -27.06 -6.27 16.50
N GLU A 65 -27.27 -7.53 16.10
CA GLU A 65 -28.37 -8.38 16.59
C GLU A 65 -28.17 -8.86 18.04
N TYR A 66 -26.96 -8.78 18.57
CA TYR A 66 -26.57 -9.32 19.88
C TYR A 66 -26.32 -8.24 20.94
N VAL A 67 -26.28 -6.96 20.53
CA VAL A 67 -25.91 -5.83 21.39
C VAL A 67 -26.97 -4.73 21.29
N THR A 68 -27.72 -4.52 22.37
CA THR A 68 -28.85 -3.57 22.39
C THR A 68 -28.47 -2.16 22.89
N SER A 69 -27.27 -1.97 23.46
CA SER A 69 -26.82 -0.68 23.98
C SER A 69 -25.28 -0.58 23.98
N GLY A 70 -24.75 0.65 23.92
CA GLY A 70 -23.30 0.89 23.93
C GLY A 70 -22.55 0.35 22.70
N LEU A 71 -23.25 0.15 21.59
CA LEU A 71 -22.77 -0.50 20.38
C LEU A 71 -21.48 0.13 19.83
N SER A 72 -21.44 1.45 19.69
CA SER A 72 -20.26 2.18 19.24
C SER A 72 -19.02 1.90 20.09
N LYS A 73 -19.14 1.94 21.43
CA LYS A 73 -18.03 1.60 22.33
C LYS A 73 -17.61 0.14 22.18
N LYS A 74 -18.58 -0.77 21.99
CA LYS A 74 -18.30 -2.21 21.81
C LYS A 74 -17.56 -2.48 20.50
N VAL A 75 -17.95 -1.83 19.40
CA VAL A 75 -17.24 -1.88 18.11
C VAL A 75 -15.79 -1.42 18.27
N THR A 76 -15.56 -0.27 18.93
CA THR A 76 -14.19 0.23 19.18
C THR A 76 -13.36 -0.75 20.00
N ASN A 77 -13.91 -1.31 21.08
CA ASN A 77 -13.18 -2.29 21.91
C ASN A 77 -12.84 -3.58 21.15
N ILE A 78 -13.77 -4.07 20.32
CA ILE A 78 -13.53 -5.24 19.47
C ILE A 78 -12.45 -4.95 18.45
N LEU A 79 -12.45 -3.77 17.82
CA LEU A 79 -11.41 -3.36 16.88
C LEU A 79 -10.03 -3.34 17.55
N GLU A 80 -9.91 -2.79 18.75
CA GLU A 80 -8.64 -2.81 19.51
C GLU A 80 -8.22 -4.25 19.86
N THR A 81 -9.17 -5.13 20.18
CA THR A 81 -8.88 -6.57 20.38
C THR A 81 -8.39 -7.23 19.09
N ILE A 82 -9.02 -6.92 17.94
CA ILE A 82 -8.59 -7.41 16.62
C ILE A 82 -7.16 -6.95 16.33
N LYS A 83 -6.81 -5.68 16.60
CA LYS A 83 -5.43 -5.18 16.42
C LYS A 83 -4.41 -5.96 17.25
N LEU A 84 -4.75 -6.31 18.50
CA LEU A 84 -3.90 -7.12 19.36
C LEU A 84 -3.73 -8.55 18.82
N LEU A 85 -4.80 -9.15 18.31
CA LEU A 85 -4.78 -10.51 17.74
C LEU A 85 -4.10 -10.57 16.36
N ALA A 86 -4.21 -9.49 15.58
CA ALA A 86 -3.63 -9.35 14.25
C ALA A 86 -2.17 -8.89 14.29
N PHE A 87 -1.58 -8.67 15.48
CA PHE A 87 -0.21 -8.19 15.65
C PHE A 87 0.77 -9.00 14.77
N SER A 88 1.67 -8.26 14.13
CA SER A 88 2.71 -8.79 13.27
C SER A 88 3.97 -7.94 13.38
N ASP A 89 5.12 -8.59 13.26
CA ASP A 89 6.36 -7.89 12.96
C ASP A 89 6.23 -7.13 11.62
N PRO A 90 7.02 -6.07 11.41
CA PRO A 90 7.10 -5.38 10.12
C PRO A 90 7.36 -6.37 8.97
N PHE A 91 6.62 -6.20 7.88
CA PHE A 91 6.81 -7.04 6.71
C PHE A 91 8.22 -6.86 6.15
N PRO A 92 8.89 -7.95 5.74
CA PRO A 92 10.20 -7.87 5.13
C PRO A 92 10.16 -7.00 3.87
N ILE A 93 11.27 -6.30 3.60
CA ILE A 93 11.43 -5.54 2.35
C ILE A 93 11.91 -6.52 1.28
N GLU A 94 10.99 -6.92 0.39
CA GLU A 94 11.26 -7.84 -0.71
C GLU A 94 11.66 -7.05 -1.96
N GLN A 95 12.96 -7.02 -2.27
CA GLN A 95 13.51 -6.25 -3.41
C GLN A 95 13.49 -7.03 -4.73
N ASP A 96 13.16 -8.30 -4.68
CA ASP A 96 13.18 -9.26 -5.78
C ASP A 96 11.76 -9.66 -6.21
N CYS A 97 10.75 -8.91 -5.79
CA CYS A 97 9.38 -9.14 -6.20
C CYS A 97 8.62 -7.84 -6.43
N ILE A 98 7.54 -7.94 -7.22
CA ILE A 98 6.59 -6.86 -7.46
C ILE A 98 5.22 -7.37 -7.01
N HIS A 99 4.62 -6.70 -6.03
CA HIS A 99 3.28 -7.02 -5.54
C HIS A 99 2.23 -6.31 -6.39
N LEU A 100 1.44 -7.06 -7.17
CA LEU A 100 0.40 -6.55 -8.07
C LEU A 100 -1.01 -6.79 -7.50
N GLN A 101 -2.03 -6.19 -8.10
CA GLN A 101 -3.41 -6.33 -7.64
C GLN A 101 -3.89 -7.80 -7.62
N ASN A 102 -3.37 -8.64 -8.51
CA ASN A 102 -3.77 -10.05 -8.66
C ASN A 102 -2.72 -11.07 -8.20
N GLY A 103 -1.62 -10.65 -7.54
CA GLY A 103 -0.59 -11.61 -7.14
C GLY A 103 0.78 -10.98 -6.91
N VAL A 104 1.83 -11.81 -6.99
CA VAL A 104 3.22 -11.43 -6.80
C VAL A 104 4.03 -11.92 -7.99
N TYR A 105 4.79 -11.01 -8.61
CA TYR A 105 5.74 -11.34 -9.68
C TYR A 105 7.15 -11.42 -9.10
N HIS A 106 7.81 -12.56 -9.27
CA HIS A 106 9.16 -12.81 -8.77
C HIS A 106 10.18 -12.49 -9.87
N LEU A 107 11.05 -11.52 -9.61
CA LEU A 107 12.05 -11.06 -10.58
C LEU A 107 13.15 -12.08 -10.92
N PRO A 108 13.66 -12.90 -9.98
CA PRO A 108 14.77 -13.82 -10.27
C PRO A 108 14.46 -14.88 -11.31
N ASP A 109 13.23 -15.40 -11.32
CA ASP A 109 12.79 -16.49 -12.20
C ASP A 109 11.65 -16.09 -13.16
N GLY A 110 11.13 -14.87 -13.03
CA GLY A 110 10.02 -14.37 -13.84
C GLY A 110 8.68 -15.06 -13.55
N SER A 111 8.56 -15.78 -12.44
CA SER A 111 7.34 -16.50 -12.08
C SER A 111 6.27 -15.56 -11.52
N PHE A 112 5.01 -15.93 -11.70
CA PHE A 112 3.87 -15.21 -11.14
C PHE A 112 3.07 -16.11 -10.21
N GLN A 113 2.90 -15.66 -8.97
CA GLN A 113 2.08 -16.29 -7.96
C GLN A 113 0.75 -15.54 -7.82
N GLU A 114 -0.38 -16.19 -8.12
CA GLU A 114 -1.71 -15.57 -7.99
C GLU A 114 -2.13 -15.29 -6.54
N SER A 115 -1.61 -16.05 -5.57
CA SER A 115 -1.88 -15.78 -4.16
C SER A 115 -1.23 -14.48 -3.72
N ARG A 116 -2.06 -13.55 -3.25
CA ARG A 116 -1.60 -12.28 -2.66
C ARG A 116 -1.00 -12.52 -1.29
N LEU A 117 0.08 -11.80 -1.00
CA LEU A 117 0.76 -11.79 0.30
C LEU A 117 0.61 -10.42 0.96
N PHE A 118 0.71 -10.35 2.29
CA PHE A 118 0.80 -9.03 2.94
C PHE A 118 2.11 -8.34 2.55
N CYS A 119 2.02 -7.09 2.14
CA CYS A 119 3.14 -6.29 1.69
C CYS A 119 2.97 -4.82 2.08
N GLN A 120 4.06 -4.06 2.08
CA GLN A 120 4.00 -2.62 2.32
C GLN A 120 3.49 -1.86 1.10
N ASN A 121 3.86 -2.32 -0.10
CA ASN A 121 3.58 -1.65 -1.36
C ASN A 121 2.90 -2.64 -2.31
N ARG A 122 1.68 -2.33 -2.74
CA ARG A 122 1.00 -3.06 -3.82
C ARG A 122 0.68 -2.10 -4.95
N LEU A 123 1.00 -2.51 -6.17
CA LEU A 123 0.63 -1.80 -7.38
C LEU A 123 -0.85 -2.02 -7.67
N SER A 124 -1.54 -0.99 -8.16
CA SER A 124 -2.98 -1.02 -8.43
C SER A 124 -3.37 -1.75 -9.72
N VAL A 125 -2.40 -2.29 -10.45
CA VAL A 125 -2.60 -2.97 -11.73
C VAL A 125 -2.43 -4.49 -11.61
N LYS A 126 -3.05 -5.21 -12.56
CA LYS A 126 -2.93 -6.66 -12.67
C LYS A 126 -1.79 -7.03 -13.61
N TYR A 127 -1.07 -8.09 -13.27
CA TYR A 127 -0.17 -8.75 -14.20
C TYR A 127 -0.97 -9.61 -15.18
N ASP A 128 -0.64 -9.48 -16.47
CA ASP A 128 -1.14 -10.34 -17.54
C ASP A 128 0.04 -10.76 -18.43
N PRO A 129 0.48 -12.02 -18.38
CA PRO A 129 1.58 -12.51 -19.22
C PRO A 129 1.22 -12.54 -20.71
N LYS A 130 -0.05 -12.37 -21.07
CA LYS A 130 -0.55 -12.32 -22.45
C LYS A 130 -0.91 -10.90 -22.90
N ALA A 131 -0.57 -9.87 -22.11
CA ALA A 131 -0.81 -8.50 -22.48
C ALA A 131 -0.18 -8.18 -23.84
N ALA A 132 -0.93 -7.48 -24.70
CA ALA A 132 -0.42 -7.00 -25.97
C ALA A 132 0.68 -5.94 -25.75
N THR A 133 1.54 -5.77 -26.75
CA THR A 133 2.53 -4.70 -26.78
C THR A 133 1.83 -3.34 -26.59
N PRO A 134 2.31 -2.47 -25.67
CA PRO A 134 1.66 -1.20 -25.41
C PRO A 134 2.04 -0.15 -26.48
N ASP A 135 1.60 -0.34 -27.73
CA ASP A 135 2.03 0.45 -28.89
C ASP A 135 1.90 1.96 -28.67
N ARG A 136 0.76 2.40 -28.12
CA ARG A 136 0.53 3.84 -27.82
C ARG A 136 1.54 4.41 -26.84
N TRP A 137 1.97 3.64 -25.85
CA TRP A 137 2.99 4.07 -24.89
C TRP A 137 4.35 4.16 -25.56
N LEU A 138 4.72 3.17 -26.37
CA LEU A 138 5.99 3.16 -27.10
C LEU A 138 6.06 4.30 -28.12
N THR A 139 4.99 4.54 -28.89
CA THR A 139 4.89 5.69 -29.80
C THR A 139 5.08 7.01 -29.06
N PHE A 140 4.41 7.18 -27.91
CA PHE A 140 4.59 8.37 -27.08
C PHE A 140 6.05 8.55 -26.62
N LEU A 141 6.76 7.47 -26.28
CA LEU A 141 8.17 7.56 -25.90
C LEU A 141 9.05 8.00 -27.07
N HIS A 142 8.84 7.47 -28.28
CA HIS A 142 9.56 7.90 -29.49
C HIS A 142 9.23 9.33 -29.92
N GLU A 143 8.03 9.83 -29.61
CA GLU A 143 7.68 11.24 -29.84
C GLU A 143 8.33 12.19 -28.84
N LEU A 144 8.63 11.71 -27.62
CA LEU A 144 9.12 12.53 -26.51
C LEU A 144 10.64 12.49 -26.34
N LEU A 145 11.28 11.36 -26.63
CA LEU A 145 12.69 11.08 -26.33
C LEU A 145 13.44 10.65 -27.59
N ASP A 146 14.76 10.86 -27.57
CA ASP A 146 15.64 10.23 -28.53
C ASP A 146 15.67 8.70 -28.29
N ASP A 147 15.81 7.91 -29.36
CA ASP A 147 15.78 6.44 -29.30
C ASP A 147 16.79 5.85 -28.31
N ALA A 148 17.93 6.53 -28.11
CA ALA A 148 18.98 6.12 -27.17
C ALA A 148 18.58 6.29 -25.69
N ASP A 149 17.65 7.19 -25.38
CA ASP A 149 17.23 7.50 -24.00
C ASP A 149 16.07 6.61 -23.53
N ILE A 150 15.31 6.03 -24.47
CA ILE A 150 14.14 5.18 -24.17
C ILE A 150 14.51 3.98 -23.27
N PRO A 151 15.57 3.19 -23.55
CA PRO A 151 15.96 2.09 -22.67
C PRO A 151 16.32 2.54 -21.26
N THR A 152 17.03 3.68 -21.13
CA THR A 152 17.42 4.26 -19.83
C THR A 152 16.19 4.66 -19.03
N LEU A 153 15.20 5.31 -19.66
CA LEU A 153 13.94 5.61 -19.00
C LEU A 153 13.25 4.33 -18.54
N GLN A 154 13.08 3.34 -19.43
CA GLN A 154 12.38 2.10 -19.11
C GLN A 154 13.06 1.32 -17.98
N GLU A 155 14.39 1.26 -17.96
CA GLU A 155 15.17 0.67 -16.86
C GLU A 155 14.89 1.38 -15.54
N TYR A 156 14.92 2.72 -15.53
CA TYR A 156 14.61 3.49 -14.33
C TYR A 156 13.16 3.30 -13.88
N LEU A 157 12.20 3.22 -14.82
CA LEU A 157 10.80 2.94 -14.48
C LEU A 157 10.65 1.56 -13.85
N GLY A 158 11.35 0.54 -14.36
CA GLY A 158 11.38 -0.81 -13.78
C GLY A 158 11.99 -0.82 -12.38
N TYR A 159 13.07 -0.08 -12.17
CA TYR A 159 13.72 0.09 -10.88
C TYR A 159 12.79 0.71 -9.83
N CYS A 160 11.92 1.65 -10.22
CA CYS A 160 10.92 2.23 -9.32
C CYS A 160 9.86 1.22 -8.85
N LEU A 161 9.66 0.08 -9.52
CA LEU A 161 8.62 -0.89 -9.16
C LEU A 161 8.98 -1.76 -7.95
N ILE A 162 10.22 -1.66 -7.45
CA ILE A 162 10.72 -2.42 -6.30
C ILE A 162 11.15 -1.49 -5.16
N PRO A 163 11.09 -1.95 -3.89
CA PRO A 163 11.50 -1.16 -2.73
C PRO A 163 13.03 -1.14 -2.58
N SER A 164 13.74 -0.56 -3.55
CA SER A 164 15.19 -0.49 -3.57
C SER A 164 15.71 0.91 -3.89
N THR A 165 16.74 1.31 -3.16
CA THR A 165 17.54 2.55 -3.31
C THR A 165 18.99 2.23 -3.73
N LYS A 166 19.30 0.96 -4.05
CA LYS A 166 20.66 0.50 -4.40
C LYS A 166 21.30 1.27 -5.55
N GLY A 167 20.52 1.77 -6.50
CA GLY A 167 21.01 2.59 -7.60
C GLY A 167 21.51 3.97 -7.16
N GLN A 168 21.05 4.46 -6.00
CA GLN A 168 21.32 5.81 -5.49
C GLN A 168 21.05 6.88 -6.56
N LYS A 169 19.98 6.69 -7.33
CA LYS A 169 19.61 7.55 -8.46
C LYS A 169 18.32 8.29 -8.19
N MET A 170 18.29 9.51 -8.68
CA MET A 170 17.08 10.29 -8.93
C MET A 170 17.09 10.66 -10.41
N MET A 171 15.96 10.51 -11.09
CA MET A 171 15.80 10.94 -12.48
C MET A 171 15.17 12.32 -12.56
N ILE A 172 15.78 13.18 -13.38
CA ILE A 172 15.24 14.49 -13.75
C ILE A 172 15.01 14.46 -15.25
N ILE A 173 13.77 14.70 -15.68
CA ILE A 173 13.41 14.77 -17.10
C ILE A 173 13.27 16.24 -17.46
N VAL A 174 14.24 16.78 -18.21
CA VAL A 174 14.30 18.20 -18.58
C VAL A 174 13.80 18.37 -20.01
N GLY A 175 12.99 19.39 -20.26
CA GLY A 175 12.52 19.76 -21.60
C GLY A 175 11.58 20.97 -21.52
N ARG A 176 11.09 21.46 -22.66
CA ARG A 176 10.21 22.63 -22.67
C ARG A 176 8.83 22.30 -22.12
N GLY A 177 8.13 23.30 -21.56
CA GLY A 177 6.77 23.10 -21.09
C GLY A 177 5.85 22.60 -22.22
N GLY A 178 4.93 21.69 -21.91
CA GLY A 178 3.91 21.22 -22.86
C GLY A 178 4.28 20.00 -23.72
N GLU A 179 5.50 19.47 -23.62
CA GLU A 179 5.94 18.30 -24.41
C GLU A 179 5.37 16.95 -23.91
N GLY A 180 4.70 16.93 -22.75
CA GLY A 180 4.08 15.72 -22.23
C GLY A 180 4.92 14.92 -21.22
N LYS A 181 6.05 15.43 -20.72
CA LYS A 181 6.86 14.82 -19.65
C LYS A 181 6.04 14.37 -18.44
N SER A 182 5.10 15.22 -17.97
CA SER A 182 4.22 14.90 -16.84
C SER A 182 3.30 13.68 -17.11
N ARG A 183 3.14 13.25 -18.37
CA ARG A 183 2.42 12.02 -18.71
C ARG A 183 3.15 10.76 -18.26
N ILE A 184 4.49 10.77 -18.21
CA ILE A 184 5.27 9.66 -17.63
C ILE A 184 4.91 9.51 -16.15
N GLY A 185 4.96 10.62 -15.40
CA GLY A 185 4.55 10.64 -14.00
C GLY A 185 3.11 10.17 -13.78
N LEU A 186 2.18 10.60 -14.66
CA LEU A 186 0.79 10.16 -14.61
C LEU A 186 0.63 8.64 -14.84
N VAL A 187 1.39 8.06 -15.76
CA VAL A 187 1.38 6.61 -16.00
C VAL A 187 1.91 5.87 -14.77
N LEU A 188 3.04 6.30 -14.21
CA LEU A 188 3.59 5.69 -12.99
C LEU A 188 2.61 5.78 -11.82
N LYS A 189 1.98 6.94 -11.61
CA LYS A 189 0.96 7.11 -10.57
C LYS A 189 -0.21 6.16 -10.75
N ARG A 190 -0.64 5.89 -11.99
CA ARG A 190 -1.72 4.93 -12.26
C ARG A 190 -1.29 3.47 -12.09
N LEU A 191 -0.04 3.14 -12.41
CA LEU A 191 0.52 1.81 -12.21
C LEU A 191 0.66 1.50 -10.71
N MET A 192 1.21 2.45 -9.96
CA MET A 192 1.61 2.27 -8.57
C MET A 192 0.49 2.60 -7.57
N GLY A 193 -0.48 3.44 -7.96
CA GLY A 193 -1.52 3.92 -7.07
C GLY A 193 -0.92 4.56 -5.82
N ASP A 194 -1.32 4.05 -4.66
CA ASP A 194 -0.84 4.50 -3.37
C ASP A 194 0.66 4.24 -3.18
N ALA A 195 1.29 3.32 -3.91
CA ALA A 195 2.75 3.19 -3.81
C ALA A 195 3.50 4.39 -4.41
N ALA A 196 2.84 5.31 -5.13
CA ALA A 196 3.41 6.57 -5.60
C ALA A 196 2.76 7.79 -4.94
N SER A 197 3.57 8.82 -4.65
CA SER A 197 3.09 10.10 -4.15
C SER A 197 3.45 11.24 -5.10
N ASN A 198 2.63 12.29 -5.11
CA ASN A 198 3.04 13.57 -5.67
C ASN A 198 3.67 14.40 -4.54
N GLY A 199 4.80 15.03 -4.82
CA GLY A 199 5.52 15.82 -3.84
C GLY A 199 6.29 16.95 -4.50
N SER A 200 7.05 17.67 -3.68
CA SER A 200 8.00 18.67 -4.15
C SER A 200 9.33 18.41 -3.46
N VAL A 201 10.40 18.39 -4.24
CA VAL A 201 11.77 18.22 -3.76
C VAL A 201 12.11 19.30 -2.73
N GLN A 202 11.67 20.54 -2.96
CA GLN A 202 11.80 21.67 -2.03
C GLN A 202 11.05 21.43 -0.72
N LYS A 203 9.82 20.90 -0.78
CA LYS A 203 9.06 20.57 0.44
C LYS A 203 9.72 19.46 1.23
N VAL A 204 10.25 18.43 0.57
CA VAL A 204 10.97 17.32 1.22
C VAL A 204 12.20 17.82 1.97
N GLU A 205 12.94 18.78 1.41
CA GLU A 205 14.10 19.35 2.10
C GLU A 205 13.70 20.17 3.34
N ASN A 206 12.63 20.95 3.24
CA ASN A 206 12.28 21.95 4.25
C ASN A 206 11.22 21.53 5.28
N ASN A 207 10.41 20.51 4.99
CA ASN A 207 9.28 20.11 5.83
C ASN A 207 9.40 18.65 6.28
N ARG A 208 9.45 18.44 7.60
CA ARG A 208 9.50 17.09 8.20
C ARG A 208 8.26 16.24 7.93
N PHE A 209 7.09 16.86 7.78
CA PHE A 209 5.85 16.13 7.50
C PHE A 209 5.82 15.63 6.07
N ALA A 210 6.30 16.43 5.11
CA ALA A 210 6.46 15.99 3.72
C ALA A 210 7.42 14.79 3.59
N ARG A 211 8.41 14.67 4.48
CA ARG A 211 9.27 13.48 4.56
C ARG A 211 8.57 12.27 5.15
N ALA A 212 7.74 12.47 6.18
CA ALA A 212 6.96 11.40 6.77
C ALA A 212 5.93 10.84 5.78
N ASP A 213 5.37 11.67 4.90
CA ASP A 213 4.42 11.24 3.86
C ASP A 213 5.05 10.30 2.80
N LEU A 214 6.39 10.23 2.74
CA LEU A 214 7.12 9.29 1.88
C LEU A 214 7.33 7.92 2.53
N GLU A 215 7.01 7.78 3.82
CA GLU A 215 7.08 6.48 4.49
C GLU A 215 6.18 5.49 3.73
N ARG A 216 6.72 4.30 3.42
CA ARG A 216 6.01 3.23 2.70
C ARG A 216 5.59 3.62 1.28
N ARG A 217 6.19 4.64 0.65
CA ARG A 217 6.00 4.91 -0.79
C ARG A 217 7.23 4.42 -1.56
N LEU A 218 7.02 3.89 -2.77
CA LEU A 218 8.09 3.46 -3.68
C LEU A 218 8.65 4.64 -4.49
N LEU A 219 7.78 5.59 -4.86
CA LEU A 219 8.13 6.68 -5.75
C LEU A 219 7.50 7.99 -5.30
N MET A 220 8.29 9.07 -5.30
CA MET A 220 7.79 10.44 -5.26
C MET A 220 7.96 11.09 -6.62
N ILE A 221 6.91 11.72 -7.12
CA ILE A 221 6.90 12.45 -8.39
C ILE A 221 6.77 13.94 -8.10
N ASP A 222 7.71 14.73 -8.63
CA ASP A 222 7.65 16.18 -8.66
C ASP A 222 7.40 16.63 -10.11
N ASP A 223 6.14 16.95 -10.42
CA ASP A 223 5.69 17.30 -11.77
C ASP A 223 5.69 18.81 -12.06
N ASP A 224 5.99 19.63 -11.04
CA ASP A 224 6.08 21.09 -11.10
C ASP A 224 7.27 21.58 -10.26
N MET A 225 8.46 21.12 -10.66
CA MET A 225 9.68 21.39 -9.92
C MET A 225 9.99 22.89 -9.91
N ASP A 226 10.12 23.46 -8.70
CA ASP A 226 10.58 24.83 -8.55
C ASP A 226 12.02 24.96 -9.05
N MET A 227 12.25 25.89 -9.98
CA MET A 227 13.55 26.14 -10.60
C MET A 227 14.52 26.88 -9.68
N ASN A 228 14.08 27.31 -8.50
CA ASN A 228 14.95 27.88 -7.49
C ASN A 228 15.95 26.86 -6.95
N ALA A 229 17.21 27.26 -6.87
CA ALA A 229 18.27 26.43 -6.31
C ALA A 229 18.00 26.10 -4.83
N LEU A 230 18.17 24.83 -4.48
CA LEU A 230 18.11 24.39 -3.10
C LEU A 230 19.37 24.81 -2.34
N PRO A 231 19.27 25.56 -1.24
CA PRO A 231 20.44 25.99 -0.48
C PRO A 231 21.14 24.83 0.24
N LYS A 232 20.43 23.72 0.51
CA LYS A 232 20.93 22.46 1.06
C LYS A 232 20.16 21.30 0.43
N THR A 233 20.78 20.12 0.36
CA THR A 233 20.20 18.91 -0.25
C THR A 233 20.40 17.68 0.63
N ASN A 234 20.55 17.88 1.94
CA ASN A 234 20.96 16.82 2.86
C ASN A 234 19.88 15.74 2.95
N TYR A 235 18.61 16.14 3.09
CA TYR A 235 17.52 15.17 3.25
C TYR A 235 17.22 14.46 1.94
N ILE A 236 17.23 15.19 0.82
CA ILE A 236 17.08 14.58 -0.50
C ILE A 236 18.18 13.54 -0.74
N LYS A 237 19.43 13.88 -0.45
CA LYS A 237 20.55 12.95 -0.58
C LYS A 237 20.35 11.72 0.30
N THR A 238 19.94 11.90 1.56
CA THR A 238 19.65 10.77 2.45
C THR A 238 18.55 9.88 1.90
N ILE A 239 17.44 10.44 1.40
CA ILE A 239 16.33 9.65 0.84
C ILE A 239 16.77 8.85 -0.40
N VAL A 240 17.56 9.45 -1.28
CA VAL A 240 18.07 8.77 -2.48
C VAL A 240 19.08 7.67 -2.15
N THR A 241 19.76 7.76 -1.00
CA THR A 241 20.84 6.85 -0.61
C THR A 241 20.53 5.94 0.59
N ALA A 242 19.28 6.00 1.09
CA ALA A 242 18.82 5.31 2.29
C ALA A 242 18.88 3.78 2.18
#